data_AF-A0A371EFJ0-F1
#
_entry.id   AF-A0A371EFJ0-F1
#
_cell.length_a   1.000
_cell.length_b   1.000
_cell.length_c   1.000
_cell.angle_alpha   90.00
_cell.angle_beta   90.00
_cell.angle_gamma   90.00
#
_symmetry.space_group_name_H-M   'P 1'
#
loop_
_entity.id
_entity.type
_entity.pdbx_description
1 polymer ?
#
loop_
_entity_poly.entity_id
_entity_poly.type
_entity_poly.pdbx_seq_one_letter_code
_entity_poly.pdbx_strand_id
1 'polypeptide(L)'
;MVDHVEEKVQIATNKAAFWKDKYVKLAWLENQAIMDIPRSLLMAEGMVDLFKTPYEISQLLELCRRLYDTYHAYHLSYLTYINTRKGKLTASFHRYNTRSKTKNMEHAIEKLEQQNLVLRGEMGQMKEPMNKIFELLTQGATINAVVSA
;
A
#
# COMPACT_ATOMS: atom_id res chain seq x y z
N MET A 1 -27.21 8.15 -22.48
CA MET A 1 -27.08 7.79 -21.05
C MET A 1 -25.62 7.64 -20.61
N VAL A 2 -24.70 7.29 -21.52
CA VAL A 2 -23.24 7.25 -21.28
C VAL A 2 -22.65 8.66 -21.05
N ASP A 3 -23.12 9.66 -21.79
CA ASP A 3 -22.61 11.05 -21.71
C ASP A 3 -22.76 11.69 -20.33
N HIS A 4 -23.82 11.34 -19.59
CA HIS A 4 -24.07 11.89 -18.27
C HIS A 4 -23.14 11.32 -17.19
N VAL A 5 -22.64 10.09 -17.39
CA VAL A 5 -21.65 9.49 -16.48
C VAL A 5 -20.27 10.10 -16.75
N GLU A 6 -19.91 10.30 -18.01
CA GLU A 6 -18.64 10.89 -18.42
C GLU A 6 -18.53 12.36 -18.00
N GLU A 7 -19.60 13.14 -18.15
CA GLU A 7 -19.68 14.52 -17.65
C GLU A 7 -19.51 14.61 -16.13
N LYS A 8 -20.14 13.71 -15.37
CA LYS A 8 -19.97 13.65 -13.90
C LYS A 8 -18.55 13.30 -13.50
N VAL A 9 -17.91 12.37 -14.19
CA VAL A 9 -16.51 12.01 -13.97
C VAL A 9 -15.59 13.20 -14.26
N GLN A 10 -15.85 13.96 -15.33
CA GLN A 10 -15.06 15.14 -15.66
C GLN A 10 -15.25 16.25 -14.63
N ILE A 11 -16.48 16.51 -14.17
CA ILE A 11 -16.78 17.47 -13.10
C ILE A 11 -16.07 17.07 -11.80
N ALA A 12 -16.13 15.80 -11.43
CA ALA A 12 -15.47 15.29 -10.23
C ALA A 12 -13.94 15.44 -10.33
N THR A 13 -13.36 15.14 -11.50
CA THR A 13 -11.93 15.28 -11.78
C THR A 13 -11.49 16.73 -11.69
N ASN A 14 -12.22 17.65 -12.33
CA ASN A 14 -11.92 19.08 -12.28
C ASN A 14 -12.04 19.64 -10.85
N LYS A 15 -13.06 19.22 -10.12
CA LYS A 15 -13.26 19.60 -8.71
C LYS A 15 -12.13 19.06 -7.82
N ALA A 16 -11.68 17.83 -8.05
CA ALA A 16 -10.55 17.25 -7.33
C ALA A 16 -9.25 18.01 -7.61
N ALA A 17 -8.99 18.37 -8.87
CA ALA A 17 -7.82 19.18 -9.24
C ALA A 17 -7.85 20.57 -8.58
N PHE A 18 -9.00 21.24 -8.58
CA PHE A 18 -9.19 22.53 -7.90
C PHE A 18 -8.89 22.44 -6.40
N TRP A 19 -9.46 21.46 -5.70
CA TRP A 19 -9.23 21.30 -4.26
C TRP A 19 -7.79 20.89 -3.95
N LYS A 20 -7.15 20.11 -4.82
CA LYS A 20 -5.75 19.73 -4.68
C LYS A 20 -4.83 20.95 -4.75
N ASP A 21 -5.01 21.83 -5.73
CA ASP A 21 -4.25 23.08 -5.84
C ASP A 21 -4.47 23.98 -4.61
N LYS A 22 -5.73 24.18 -4.22
CA LYS A 22 -6.06 24.98 -3.03
C LYS A 22 -5.44 24.42 -1.75
N TYR A 23 -5.47 23.10 -1.57
CA TYR A 23 -4.85 22.42 -0.44
C TYR A 23 -3.33 22.63 -0.42
N VAL A 24 -2.65 22.50 -1.57
CA VAL A 24 -1.20 22.72 -1.67
C VAL A 24 -0.83 24.15 -1.29
N LYS A 25 -1.59 25.15 -1.77
CA LYS A 25 -1.34 26.56 -1.41
C LYS A 25 -1.54 26.84 0.08
N LEU A 26 -2.61 26.29 0.66
CA LEU A 26 -2.87 26.43 2.10
C LEU A 26 -1.79 25.76 2.93
N ALA A 27 -1.41 24.53 2.58
CA ALA A 27 -0.34 23.80 3.25
C ALA A 27 1.00 24.55 3.16
N TRP A 28 1.30 25.16 2.01
CA TRP A 28 2.49 25.99 1.85
C TRP A 28 2.47 27.21 2.78
N LEU A 29 1.37 27.97 2.81
CA LEU A 29 1.21 29.13 3.70
C LEU A 29 1.28 28.74 5.18
N GLU A 30 0.65 27.63 5.57
CA GLU A 30 0.67 27.14 6.94
C GLU A 30 2.08 26.72 7.35
N ASN A 31 2.78 25.96 6.52
CA ASN A 31 4.18 25.57 6.77
C ASN A 31 5.11 26.78 6.88
N GLN A 32 4.87 27.82 6.07
CA GLN A 32 5.61 29.08 6.15
C GLN A 32 5.33 29.80 7.47
N ALA A 33 4.06 29.93 7.85
CA ALA A 33 3.64 30.58 9.10
C ALA A 33 4.19 29.86 10.34
N ILE A 34 4.25 28.52 10.33
CA ILE A 34 4.84 27.71 11.40
C ILE A 34 6.31 28.11 11.66
N MET A 35 7.05 28.53 10.63
CA MET A 35 8.45 28.92 10.75
C MET A 35 8.64 30.41 11.02
N ASP A 36 7.81 31.26 10.42
CA ASP A 36 7.98 32.70 10.50
C ASP A 36 7.47 33.28 11.82
N ILE A 37 6.33 32.80 12.34
CA ILE A 37 5.73 33.32 13.58
C ILE A 37 6.69 33.20 14.78
N PRO A 38 7.33 32.05 15.05
CA PRO A 38 8.24 31.91 16.19
C PRO A 38 9.47 32.80 16.06
N ARG A 39 9.99 32.93 14.83
CA ARG A 39 11.16 33.76 14.55
C ARG A 39 10.85 35.23 14.80
N SER A 40 9.72 35.72 14.31
CA SER A 40 9.29 37.10 14.55
C SER A 40 9.01 37.36 16.03
N LEU A 41 8.39 36.41 16.73
CA LEU A 41 8.15 36.51 18.18
C LEU A 41 9.48 36.60 18.95
N LEU A 42 10.45 35.74 18.63
CA LEU A 42 11.77 35.75 19.26
C LEU A 42 12.52 37.06 19.02
N MET A 43 12.44 37.61 17.80
CA MET A 43 13.02 38.93 17.49
C MET A 43 12.38 40.02 18.34
N ALA A 44 11.05 40.01 18.48
CA ALA A 44 10.33 41.00 19.27
C ALA A 44 10.66 40.89 20.77
N GLU A 45 10.74 39.67 21.32
CA GLU A 45 11.17 39.44 22.70
C GLU A 45 12.60 39.94 22.95
N GLY A 46 13.51 39.75 21.99
CA GLY A 46 14.89 40.26 22.09
C GLY A 46 15.02 41.78 22.07
N MET A 47 13.96 42.50 21.70
CA MET A 47 13.92 43.97 21.71
C MET A 47 13.30 44.54 23.00
N VAL A 48 12.77 43.70 23.89
CA VAL A 48 12.16 44.14 25.15
C VAL A 48 13.24 44.50 26.16
N ASP A 49 13.35 45.79 26.47
CA ASP A 49 14.04 46.29 27.66
C ASP A 49 13.07 46.31 28.84
N LEU A 50 13.38 45.58 29.90
CA LEU A 50 12.53 45.43 31.09
C LEU A 50 12.18 46.75 31.78
N PHE A 51 13.02 47.78 31.65
CA PHE A 51 12.86 49.06 32.32
C PHE A 51 12.33 50.17 31.41
N LYS A 52 12.36 49.96 30.09
CA LYS A 52 11.94 50.97 29.10
C LYS A 52 10.73 50.58 28.27
N THR A 53 10.44 49.29 28.19
CA THR A 53 9.33 48.78 27.39
C THR A 53 8.03 48.91 28.19
N PRO A 54 6.99 49.56 27.64
CA PRO A 54 5.68 49.58 28.25
C PRO A 54 5.18 48.18 28.60
N TYR A 55 4.55 48.06 29.76
CA TYR A 55 4.09 46.78 30.32
C TYR A 55 3.10 46.06 29.39
N GLU A 56 2.31 46.82 28.63
CA GLU A 56 1.35 46.32 27.65
C GLU A 56 2.02 45.52 26.53
N ILE A 57 3.22 45.93 26.10
CA ILE A 57 3.97 45.24 25.04
C ILE A 57 4.48 43.89 25.58
N SER A 58 5.01 43.88 26.80
CA SER A 58 5.46 42.65 27.45
C SER A 58 4.30 41.66 27.66
N GLN A 59 3.13 42.14 28.09
CA GLN A 59 1.93 41.31 28.23
C GLN A 59 1.46 40.74 26.88
N LEU A 60 1.49 41.55 25.82
CA LEU A 60 1.11 41.11 24.48
C LEU A 60 2.03 39.98 23.99
N LEU A 61 3.35 40.14 24.16
CA LEU A 61 4.32 39.11 23.76
C LEU A 61 4.12 37.81 24.55
N GLU A 62 3.85 37.92 25.85
CA GLU A 62 3.56 36.74 26.67
C GLU A 62 2.27 36.03 26.23
N LEU A 63 1.23 36.78 25.87
CA LEU A 63 0.00 36.23 25.30
C LEU A 63 0.28 35.51 23.97
N CYS A 64 1.05 36.13 23.07
CA CYS A 64 1.46 35.53 21.80
C CYS A 64 2.24 34.22 22.02
N ARG A 65 3.16 34.19 22.99
CA ARG A 65 3.91 32.98 23.36
C ARG A 65 2.99 31.86 23.82
N ARG A 66 2.07 32.13 24.75
CA ARG A 66 1.12 31.13 25.27
C ARG A 66 0.22 30.56 24.17
N LEU A 67 -0.25 31.43 23.26
CA LEU A 67 -1.06 31.00 22.10
C LEU A 67 -0.24 30.10 21.18
N TYR A 68 1.01 30.47 20.89
CA TYR A 68 1.90 29.66 20.07
C TYR A 68 2.20 28.30 20.70
N ASP A 69 2.55 28.24 21.98
CA ASP A 69 2.85 27.00 22.68
C ASP A 69 1.65 26.04 22.66
N THR A 70 0.44 26.60 22.85
CA THR A 70 -0.81 25.85 22.77
C THR A 70 -1.02 25.28 21.36
N TYR A 71 -0.91 26.12 20.32
CA TYR A 71 -1.03 25.69 18.93
C TYR A 71 0.01 24.62 18.57
N HIS A 72 1.26 24.83 18.98
CA HIS A 72 2.35 23.91 18.72
C HIS A 72 2.11 22.54 19.37
N ALA A 73 1.59 22.50 20.60
CA ALA A 73 1.22 21.25 21.28
C ALA A 73 0.10 20.51 20.54
N TYR A 74 -0.95 21.22 20.11
CA TYR A 74 -2.01 20.63 19.29
C TYR A 74 -1.48 20.07 17.96
N HIS A 75 -0.62 20.82 17.28
CA HIS A 75 -0.03 20.41 16.01
C HIS A 75 0.86 19.15 16.17
N LEU A 76 1.70 19.10 17.21
CA LEU A 76 2.51 17.91 17.54
C LEU A 76 1.65 16.68 17.80
N SER A 77 0.57 16.84 18.57
CA SER A 77 -0.40 15.78 18.84
C SER A 77 -1.07 15.28 17.54
N TYR A 78 -1.49 16.20 16.68
CA TYR A 78 -2.12 15.89 15.40
C TYR A 78 -1.17 15.18 14.43
N LEU A 79 0.07 15.65 14.29
CA LEU A 79 1.10 14.98 13.47
C LEU A 79 1.38 13.57 13.97
N THR A 80 1.49 13.39 15.29
CA THR A 80 1.69 12.08 15.91
C THR A 80 0.54 11.13 15.59
N TYR A 81 -0.70 11.62 15.67
CA TYR A 81 -1.90 10.86 15.30
C TYR A 81 -1.92 10.45 13.83
N ILE A 82 -1.62 11.37 12.91
CA ILE A 82 -1.56 11.08 11.47
C ILE A 82 -0.48 10.05 11.16
N ASN A 83 0.72 10.22 11.71
CA ASN A 83 1.84 9.31 11.45
C ASN A 83 1.53 7.90 11.95
N THR A 84 0.90 7.79 13.11
CA THR A 84 0.42 6.51 13.65
C THR A 84 -0.63 5.86 12.73
N ARG A 85 -1.59 6.63 12.21
CA ARG A 85 -2.60 6.12 11.26
C ARG A 85 -1.98 5.70 9.93
N LYS A 86 -1.05 6.48 9.38
CA LYS A 86 -0.33 6.15 8.14
C LYS A 86 0.43 4.83 8.30
N GLY A 87 1.14 4.63 9.42
CA GLY A 87 1.83 3.38 9.71
C GLY A 87 0.89 2.17 9.82
N LYS A 88 -0.29 2.34 10.42
CA LYS A 88 -1.32 1.28 10.49
C LYS A 88 -1.90 0.94 9.10
N LEU A 89 -2.11 1.94 8.26
CA LEU A 89 -2.62 1.76 6.90
C LEU A 89 -1.63 1.01 6.00
N THR A 90 -0.34 1.38 6.03
CA THR A 90 0.69 0.70 5.25
C THR A 90 0.86 -0.76 5.68
N ALA A 91 0.85 -1.03 6.99
CA ALA A 91 0.89 -2.40 7.53
C ALA A 91 -0.32 -3.24 7.09
N SER A 92 -1.53 -2.66 7.12
CA SER A 92 -2.76 -3.32 6.64
C SER A 92 -2.69 -3.62 5.14
N PHE A 93 -2.23 -2.66 4.34
CA PHE A 93 -2.10 -2.81 2.90
C PHE A 93 -1.11 -3.91 2.51
N HIS A 94 0.06 -3.95 3.18
CA HIS A 94 1.03 -5.03 3.02
C HIS A 94 0.40 -6.39 3.36
N ARG A 95 -0.31 -6.50 4.49
CA ARG A 95 -0.94 -7.75 4.93
C ARG A 95 -1.99 -8.25 3.94
N TYR A 96 -2.80 -7.36 3.38
CA TYR A 96 -3.81 -7.72 2.38
C TYR A 96 -3.16 -8.24 1.08
N ASN A 97 -2.13 -7.56 0.60
CA ASN A 97 -1.39 -7.97 -0.61
C ASN A 97 -0.73 -9.35 -0.44
N THR A 98 -0.04 -9.58 0.69
CA THR A 98 0.55 -10.88 1.00
C THR A 98 -0.52 -11.98 1.01
N ARG A 99 -1.64 -11.76 1.73
CA ARG A 99 -2.71 -12.75 1.83
C ARG A 99 -3.34 -13.07 0.48
N SER A 100 -3.59 -12.07 -0.35
CA SER A 100 -4.15 -12.28 -1.69
C SER A 100 -3.19 -13.06 -2.58
N LYS A 101 -1.88 -12.76 -2.53
CA LYS A 101 -0.88 -13.52 -3.28
C LYS A 101 -0.80 -14.98 -2.83
N THR A 102 -0.82 -15.24 -1.51
CA THR A 102 -0.83 -16.60 -0.97
C THR A 102 -2.04 -17.39 -1.46
N LYS A 103 -3.25 -16.83 -1.41
CA LYS A 103 -4.46 -17.50 -1.91
C LYS A 103 -4.39 -17.84 -3.41
N ASN A 104 -3.84 -16.94 -4.22
CA ASN A 104 -3.68 -17.21 -5.65
C ASN A 104 -2.70 -18.38 -5.88
N MET A 105 -1.65 -18.49 -5.08
CA MET A 105 -0.70 -19.60 -5.15
C MET A 105 -1.32 -20.92 -4.65
N GLU A 106 -2.07 -20.90 -3.54
CA GLU A 106 -2.79 -22.07 -3.03
C GLU A 106 -3.71 -22.66 -4.12
N HIS A 107 -4.48 -21.81 -4.80
CA HIS A 107 -5.36 -22.27 -5.87
C HIS A 107 -4.60 -22.82 -7.09
N ALA A 108 -3.45 -22.22 -7.42
CA ALA A 108 -2.58 -22.74 -8.49
C ALA A 108 -1.99 -24.12 -8.12
N ILE A 109 -1.63 -24.32 -6.85
CA ILE A 109 -1.12 -25.59 -6.33
C ILE A 109 -2.22 -26.66 -6.40
N GLU A 110 -3.43 -26.36 -5.92
CA GLU A 110 -4.58 -27.29 -6.00
C GLU A 110 -4.85 -27.73 -7.44
N LYS A 111 -4.79 -26.79 -8.40
CA LYS A 111 -4.98 -27.10 -9.82
C LYS A 111 -3.88 -28.02 -10.36
N LEU A 112 -2.63 -27.80 -9.97
CA LEU A 112 -1.51 -28.67 -10.36
C LEU A 112 -1.62 -30.06 -9.73
N GLU A 113 -2.04 -30.15 -8.47
CA GLU A 113 -2.27 -31.43 -7.79
C GLU A 113 -3.38 -32.25 -8.48
N GLN A 114 -4.49 -31.60 -8.85
CA GLN A 114 -5.55 -32.24 -9.61
C GLN A 114 -5.07 -32.74 -10.97
N GLN A 115 -4.27 -31.93 -11.69
CA GLN A 115 -3.68 -32.36 -12.97
C GLN A 115 -2.76 -33.57 -12.79
N ASN A 116 -1.92 -33.58 -11.76
CA ASN A 116 -1.05 -34.72 -11.46
C ASN A 116 -1.83 -35.99 -11.11
N LEU A 117 -2.95 -35.88 -10.40
CA LEU A 117 -3.82 -37.02 -10.12
C LEU A 117 -4.42 -37.62 -11.39
N VAL A 118 -4.87 -36.78 -12.32
CA VAL A 118 -5.39 -37.21 -13.63
C VAL A 118 -4.30 -37.93 -14.42
N LEU A 119 -3.12 -37.30 -14.56
CA LEU A 119 -1.98 -37.88 -15.28
C LEU A 119 -1.56 -39.24 -14.70
N ARG A 120 -1.58 -39.38 -13.36
CA ARG A 120 -1.30 -40.64 -12.68
C ARG A 120 -2.32 -41.73 -13.05
N GLY A 121 -3.60 -41.36 -13.16
CA GLY A 121 -4.67 -42.24 -13.61
C GLY A 121 -4.46 -42.69 -15.07
N GLU A 122 -4.14 -41.76 -15.96
CA GLU A 122 -3.85 -42.02 -17.38
C GLU A 122 -2.64 -42.95 -17.55
N MET A 123 -1.54 -42.70 -16.81
CA MET A 123 -0.38 -43.60 -16.79
C MET A 123 -0.76 -45.00 -16.28
N GLY A 124 -1.65 -45.08 -15.29
CA GLY A 124 -2.18 -46.36 -14.81
C GLY A 124 -2.94 -47.12 -15.89
N GLN A 125 -3.77 -46.42 -16.68
CA GLN A 125 -4.49 -47.02 -17.81
C GLN A 125 -3.55 -47.46 -18.94
N MET A 126 -2.45 -46.73 -19.16
CA MET A 126 -1.47 -47.06 -20.21
C MET A 126 -0.60 -48.28 -19.88
N LYS A 127 -0.53 -48.68 -18.60
CA LYS A 127 0.26 -49.84 -18.14
C LYS A 127 -0.18 -51.15 -18.78
N GLU A 128 -1.49 -51.37 -18.89
CA GLU A 128 -2.08 -52.61 -19.40
C GLU A 128 -1.82 -52.84 -20.90
N PRO A 129 -2.09 -51.88 -21.82
CA PRO A 129 -1.74 -52.06 -23.24
C PRO A 129 -0.23 -52.20 -23.45
N MET A 130 0.59 -51.51 -22.64
CA MET A 130 2.04 -51.63 -22.72
C MET A 130 2.52 -53.03 -22.33
N ASN A 131 1.97 -53.62 -21.25
CA ASN A 131 2.26 -55.01 -20.86
C ASN A 131 1.88 -56.01 -21.95
N LYS A 132 0.72 -55.84 -22.59
CA LYS A 132 0.29 -56.69 -23.73
C LYS A 132 1.24 -56.62 -24.91
N ILE A 133 1.74 -55.43 -25.26
CA ILE A 133 2.75 -55.27 -26.31
C ILE A 133 4.06 -55.99 -25.93
N PHE A 134 4.49 -55.86 -24.67
CA PHE A 134 5.68 -56.56 -24.18
C PHE A 134 5.55 -58.08 -24.23
N GLU A 135 4.40 -58.63 -23.85
CA GLU A 135 4.13 -60.07 -23.95
C GLU A 135 4.18 -60.57 -25.40
N LEU A 136 3.54 -59.86 -26.34
CA LEU A 136 3.55 -60.22 -27.76
C LEU A 136 4.96 -60.22 -28.36
N LEU A 137 5.77 -59.22 -28.03
CA LEU A 137 7.18 -59.14 -28.48
C LEU A 137 8.03 -60.28 -27.93
N THR A 138 7.79 -60.68 -26.66
CA THR A 138 8.52 -61.77 -26.01
C THR A 138 8.15 -63.13 -26.61
N GLN A 139 6.86 -63.35 -26.91
CA GLN A 139 6.39 -64.57 -27.59
C GLN A 139 6.97 -64.67 -29.02
N GLY A 140 6.96 -63.58 -29.79
CA GLY A 140 7.55 -63.54 -31.13
C GLY A 140 9.05 -63.82 -31.15
N ALA A 141 9.80 -63.30 -30.17
CA ALA A 141 11.23 -63.58 -30.03
C ALA A 141 11.52 -65.05 -29.70
N THR A 142 10.67 -65.68 -28.87
CA THR A 142 10.83 -67.09 -28.47
C THR A 142 10.52 -68.04 -29.64
N ILE A 143 9.49 -67.75 -30.43
CA ILE A 143 9.14 -68.52 -31.63
C ILE A 143 10.27 -68.43 -32.67
N ASN A 144 10.83 -67.24 -32.90
CA ASN A 144 11.94 -67.05 -33.85
C ASN A 144 13.23 -67.75 -33.39
N ALA A 145 13.48 -67.85 -32.07
CA ALA A 145 14.61 -68.59 -31.52
C ALA A 145 14.44 -70.12 -31.62
N VAL A 146 13.22 -70.64 -31.50
CA VAL A 146 12.91 -72.09 -31.64
C VAL A 146 12.95 -72.54 -33.11
N VAL A 147 12.58 -71.67 -34.06
CA VAL A 147 12.63 -71.96 -35.50
C VAL A 147 14.05 -71.84 -36.08
N SER A 148 14.98 -71.20 -35.37
CA SER A 148 16.37 -71.00 -35.79
C SER A 148 17.38 -71.97 -35.11
N ALA A 149 16.89 -72.97 -34.38
CA ALA A 149 17.67 -74.02 -33.70
C ALA A 149 17.41 -75.39 -34.34
#